data_AF-A0A9E2YH97-F1
#
_entry.id   AF-A0A9E2YH97-F1
#
_cell.length_a   1.000
_cell.length_b   1.000
_cell.length_c   1.000
_cell.angle_alpha   90.00
_cell.angle_beta   90.00
_cell.angle_gamma   90.00
#
_symmetry.space_group_name_H-M   'P 1'
#
loop_
_entity.id
_entity.type
_entity.pdbx_description
1 polymer ?
#
loop_
_entity_poly.entity_id
_entity_poly.type
_entity_poly.pdbx_seq_one_letter_code
_entity_poly.pdbx_strand_id
1 'polypeptide(L)'
;MRRRLIAIAVILVAGAGTAGCGHAQTTPLKAARVTIDGSSHTARPPACHQDQLYRTINISDRDGGVEAVVLISGYRAIPQWVKIRNVNGFTGSFWQGGVGDAQADVTNDAYTISGSAYGINSSSPDKTVTADFRITAEC
;
A
#
# COMPACT_ATOMS: atom_id res chain seq x y z
N MET A 1 -25.55 66.51 -46.10
CA MET A 1 -24.29 66.02 -45.48
C MET A 1 -24.21 66.53 -44.04
N ARG A 2 -24.30 65.64 -43.04
CA ARG A 2 -23.85 65.92 -41.66
C ARG A 2 -23.75 64.60 -40.90
N ARG A 3 -22.54 64.05 -40.85
CA ARG A 3 -22.20 62.88 -40.03
C ARG A 3 -22.21 63.30 -38.56
N ARG A 4 -23.03 62.65 -37.73
CA ARG A 4 -22.92 62.74 -36.27
C ARG A 4 -22.12 61.53 -35.79
N LEU A 5 -20.95 61.80 -35.24
CA LEU A 5 -20.10 60.83 -34.57
C LEU A 5 -20.75 60.50 -33.23
N ILE A 6 -21.14 59.24 -33.02
CA ILE A 6 -21.63 58.75 -31.74
C ILE A 6 -20.49 57.95 -31.11
N ALA A 7 -19.90 58.52 -30.06
CA ALA A 7 -18.91 57.85 -29.23
C ALA A 7 -19.63 56.82 -28.35
N ILE A 8 -19.32 55.54 -28.51
CA ILE A 8 -19.83 54.45 -27.68
C ILE A 8 -18.81 54.22 -26.56
N ALA A 9 -19.17 54.59 -25.34
CA ALA A 9 -18.41 54.27 -24.14
C ALA A 9 -18.75 52.83 -23.70
N VAL A 10 -17.76 51.94 -23.79
CA VAL A 10 -17.87 50.55 -23.32
C VAL A 10 -17.45 50.52 -21.85
N ILE A 11 -18.40 50.29 -20.94
CA ILE A 11 -18.14 50.09 -19.51
C ILE A 11 -17.81 48.61 -19.30
N LEU A 12 -16.55 48.32 -19.02
CA LEU A 12 -16.06 46.99 -18.64
C LEU A 12 -16.46 46.71 -17.18
N VAL A 13 -17.45 45.85 -16.98
CA VAL A 13 -17.80 45.32 -15.65
C VAL A 13 -16.81 44.21 -15.32
N ALA A 14 -15.90 44.50 -14.38
CA ALA A 14 -14.97 43.52 -13.83
C ALA A 14 -15.72 42.55 -12.91
N GLY A 15 -16.00 41.34 -13.38
CA GLY A 15 -16.50 40.25 -12.55
C GLY A 15 -15.38 39.73 -11.65
N ALA A 16 -15.45 40.02 -10.36
CA ALA A 16 -14.58 39.41 -9.34
C ALA A 16 -15.03 37.97 -9.11
N GLY A 17 -14.42 37.02 -9.83
CA GLY A 17 -14.54 35.59 -9.54
C GLY A 17 -13.77 35.29 -8.25
N THR A 18 -14.47 34.92 -7.18
CA THR A 18 -13.83 34.38 -5.98
C THR A 18 -13.33 32.97 -6.31
N ALA A 19 -12.01 32.82 -6.46
CA ALA A 19 -11.37 31.52 -6.54
C ALA A 19 -11.55 30.82 -5.18
N GLY A 20 -12.54 29.92 -5.10
CA GLY A 20 -12.72 29.04 -3.95
C GLY A 20 -11.57 28.06 -3.89
N CYS A 21 -10.62 28.27 -2.97
CA CYS A 21 -9.59 27.29 -2.66
C CYS A 21 -10.25 26.08 -2.00
N GLY A 22 -10.44 24.98 -2.74
CA GLY A 22 -10.84 23.71 -2.16
C GLY A 22 -9.72 23.16 -1.29
N HIS A 23 -9.94 23.06 0.02
CA HIS A 23 -9.03 22.36 0.92
C HIS A 23 -9.00 20.87 0.55
N ALA A 24 -7.83 20.34 0.20
CA ALA A 24 -7.64 18.91 0.01
C ALA A 24 -7.87 18.20 1.35
N GLN A 25 -8.94 17.40 1.44
CA GLN A 25 -9.16 16.52 2.59
C GLN A 25 -8.16 15.36 2.49
N THR A 26 -7.14 15.35 3.34
CA THR A 26 -6.21 14.22 3.47
C THR A 26 -6.74 13.26 4.52
N THR A 27 -7.36 12.16 4.11
CA THR A 27 -7.68 11.05 5.02
C THR A 27 -6.37 10.39 5.46
N PRO A 28 -6.09 10.26 6.77
CA PRO A 28 -4.89 9.59 7.25
C PRO A 28 -4.89 8.12 6.85
N LEU A 29 -3.80 7.64 6.24
CA LEU A 29 -3.61 6.22 5.94
C LEU A 29 -3.39 5.44 7.24
N LYS A 30 -4.06 4.29 7.38
CA LYS A 30 -3.90 3.44 8.57
C LYS A 30 -2.55 2.72 8.57
N ALA A 31 -1.96 2.59 9.76
CA ALA A 31 -0.73 1.82 9.95
C ALA A 31 -0.96 0.34 9.64
N ALA A 32 0.02 -0.30 9.00
CA ALA A 32 0.04 -1.75 8.86
C ALA A 32 0.44 -2.40 10.20
N ARG A 33 0.11 -3.68 10.36
CA ARG A 33 0.63 -4.52 11.44
C ARG A 33 1.29 -5.75 10.84
N VAL A 34 2.49 -6.04 11.33
CA VAL A 34 3.28 -7.19 10.90
C VAL A 34 3.56 -8.03 12.14
N THR A 35 3.39 -9.33 11.99
CA THR A 35 3.71 -10.34 13.00
C THR A 35 4.61 -11.37 12.37
N ILE A 36 5.76 -11.62 12.97
CA ILE A 36 6.70 -12.68 12.59
C ILE A 36 6.96 -13.53 13.82
N ASP A 37 6.70 -14.84 13.73
CA ASP A 37 6.89 -15.83 14.79
C ASP A 37 6.28 -15.39 16.14
N GLY A 38 5.03 -14.90 16.09
CA GLY A 38 4.30 -14.38 17.25
C GLY A 38 4.69 -12.97 17.71
N SER A 39 5.83 -12.43 17.29
CA SER A 39 6.26 -11.06 17.60
C SER A 39 5.58 -10.05 16.67
N SER A 40 4.76 -9.16 17.25
CA SER A 40 3.86 -8.26 16.52
C SER A 40 4.18 -6.78 16.79
N HIS A 41 4.16 -5.96 15.75
CA HIS A 41 4.32 -4.52 15.85
C HIS A 41 3.58 -3.77 14.75
N THR A 42 3.38 -2.48 14.96
CA THR A 42 2.87 -1.56 13.94
C THR A 42 4.01 -1.06 13.05
N ALA A 43 3.74 -1.02 11.76
CA ALA A 43 4.65 -0.50 10.74
C ALA A 43 4.05 0.75 10.10
N ARG A 44 4.79 1.35 9.17
CA ARG A 44 4.27 2.49 8.40
C ARG A 44 3.03 2.07 7.60
N PRO A 45 2.14 3.02 7.24
CA PRO A 45 1.06 2.74 6.30
C PRO A 45 1.60 2.11 5.01
N PRO A 46 0.88 1.14 4.43
CA PRO A 46 1.34 0.45 3.24
C PRO A 46 1.31 1.38 2.02
N ALA A 47 2.27 1.20 1.11
CA ALA A 47 2.18 1.71 -0.24
C ALA A 47 1.64 0.60 -1.15
N CYS A 48 0.43 0.79 -1.67
CA CYS A 48 -0.24 -0.20 -2.50
C CYS A 48 -0.24 0.23 -3.97
N HIS A 49 -0.04 -0.74 -4.85
CA HIS A 49 -0.16 -0.54 -6.30
C HIS A 49 -0.91 -1.72 -6.90
N GLN A 50 -1.74 -1.46 -7.90
CA GLN A 50 -2.43 -2.50 -8.65
C GLN A 50 -1.99 -2.48 -10.10
N ASP A 51 -1.50 -3.63 -10.58
CA ASP A 51 -1.22 -3.88 -11.98
C ASP A 51 -2.09 -5.04 -12.47
N GLN A 52 -3.06 -4.74 -13.32
CA GLN A 52 -4.10 -5.67 -13.75
C GLN A 52 -4.79 -6.34 -12.53
N LEU A 53 -4.63 -7.66 -12.40
CA LEU A 53 -5.17 -8.47 -11.31
C LEU A 53 -4.21 -8.59 -10.13
N TYR A 54 -2.97 -8.12 -10.23
CA TYR A 54 -1.98 -8.21 -9.16
C TYR A 54 -2.03 -6.96 -8.27
N ARG A 55 -2.29 -7.17 -6.99
CA ARG A 55 -2.17 -6.14 -5.96
C ARG A 55 -0.86 -6.33 -5.22
N THR A 56 0.00 -5.32 -5.28
CA THR A 56 1.25 -5.24 -4.52
C THR A 56 1.04 -4.36 -3.29
N ILE A 57 1.52 -4.84 -2.14
CA ILE A 57 1.42 -4.20 -0.83
C ILE A 57 2.84 -4.09 -0.27
N ASN A 58 3.37 -2.88 -0.23
CA ASN A 58 4.69 -2.59 0.32
C ASN A 58 4.57 -1.95 1.69
N ILE A 59 5.13 -2.59 2.70
CA ILE A 59 5.16 -2.10 4.09
C ILE A 59 6.60 -1.85 4.45
N SER A 60 6.95 -0.57 4.59
CA SER A 60 8.27 -0.18 5.09
C SER A 60 8.32 -0.29 6.62
N ASP A 61 9.40 -0.85 7.12
CA ASP A 61 9.71 -0.97 8.55
C ASP A 61 10.99 -0.18 8.89
N ARG A 62 11.42 -0.17 10.16
CA ARG A 62 12.60 0.59 10.61
C ARG A 62 13.85 0.28 9.78
N ASP A 63 14.24 -1.00 9.76
CA ASP A 63 15.48 -1.47 9.14
C ASP A 63 15.23 -2.46 7.97
N GLY A 64 13.99 -2.49 7.48
CA GLY A 64 13.50 -3.58 6.67
C GLY A 64 12.13 -3.31 6.08
N GLY A 65 11.40 -4.39 5.79
CA GLY A 65 10.02 -4.28 5.32
C GLY A 65 9.48 -5.58 4.75
N VAL A 66 8.23 -5.48 4.30
CA VAL A 66 7.50 -6.56 3.68
C VAL A 66 6.98 -6.10 2.32
N GLU A 67 7.16 -6.94 1.31
CA GLU A 67 6.48 -6.84 0.03
C GLU A 67 5.60 -8.08 -0.12
N ALA A 68 4.29 -7.87 -0.24
CA ALA A 68 3.34 -8.94 -0.49
C ALA A 68 2.63 -8.68 -1.82
N VAL A 69 2.52 -9.72 -2.65
CA VAL A 69 1.76 -9.66 -3.90
C VAL A 69 0.67 -10.71 -3.88
N VAL A 70 -0.55 -10.27 -4.16
CA VAL A 70 -1.73 -11.12 -4.26
C VAL A 70 -2.35 -10.98 -5.64
N LEU A 71 -2.77 -12.08 -6.23
CA LEU A 71 -3.61 -12.11 -7.42
C LEU A 71 -5.07 -12.02 -6.98
N ILE A 72 -5.78 -11.01 -7.46
CA ILE A 72 -7.21 -10.82 -7.24
C ILE A 72 -7.96 -11.55 -8.36
N SER A 73 -8.69 -12.60 -8.00
CA SER A 73 -9.48 -13.39 -8.93
C SER A 73 -10.91 -13.50 -8.42
N GLY A 74 -11.80 -12.67 -8.96
CA GLY A 74 -13.16 -12.52 -8.46
C GLY A 74 -13.16 -12.04 -7.01
N TYR A 75 -13.74 -12.83 -6.12
CA TYR A 75 -13.84 -12.55 -4.67
C TYR A 75 -12.70 -13.17 -3.85
N ARG A 76 -11.65 -13.70 -4.51
CA ARG A 76 -10.50 -14.33 -3.84
C ARG A 76 -9.26 -13.47 -4.01
N ALA A 77 -8.48 -13.34 -2.94
CA ALA A 77 -7.10 -12.90 -3.01
C ALA A 77 -6.18 -14.11 -2.85
N ILE A 78 -5.33 -14.35 -3.83
CA ILE A 78 -4.46 -15.52 -3.89
C ILE A 78 -3.02 -15.04 -3.74
N PRO A 79 -2.35 -15.27 -2.58
CA PRO A 79 -0.95 -14.90 -2.40
C PRO A 79 -0.07 -15.51 -3.48
N GLN A 80 0.72 -14.67 -4.15
CA GLN A 80 1.70 -15.09 -5.15
C GLN A 80 3.07 -15.20 -4.50
N TRP A 81 3.46 -14.16 -3.74
CA TRP A 81 4.65 -14.18 -2.90
C TRP A 81 4.54 -13.19 -1.76
N VAL A 82 5.34 -13.47 -0.72
CA VAL A 82 5.61 -12.53 0.36
C VAL A 82 7.10 -12.54 0.59
N LYS A 83 7.73 -11.38 0.54
CA LYS A 83 9.16 -11.19 0.81
C LYS A 83 9.30 -10.35 2.07
N ILE A 84 9.94 -10.92 3.09
CA ILE A 84 10.19 -10.28 4.37
C ILE A 84 11.67 -10.00 4.45
N ARG A 85 12.05 -8.74 4.64
CA ARG A 85 13.45 -8.32 4.74
C ARG A 85 13.68 -7.65 6.07
N ASN A 86 14.52 -8.28 6.89
CA ASN A 86 14.98 -7.76 8.17
C ASN A 86 13.85 -7.21 9.07
N VAL A 87 12.79 -8.01 9.26
CA VAL A 87 11.72 -7.69 10.21
C VAL A 87 11.99 -8.46 11.49
N ASN A 88 12.29 -7.76 12.58
CA ASN A 88 12.74 -8.36 13.85
C ASN A 88 13.92 -9.33 13.67
N GLY A 89 14.82 -9.02 12.73
CA GLY A 89 15.99 -9.85 12.41
C GLY A 89 15.70 -11.05 11.50
N PHE A 90 14.45 -11.29 11.09
CA PHE A 90 14.10 -12.35 10.13
C PHE A 90 14.14 -11.84 8.69
N THR A 91 14.71 -12.63 7.78
CA THR A 91 14.67 -12.41 6.33
C THR A 91 14.29 -13.71 5.65
N GLY A 92 13.21 -13.71 4.87
CA GLY A 92 12.68 -14.91 4.24
C GLY A 92 11.56 -14.62 3.26
N SER A 93 11.00 -15.69 2.70
CA SER A 93 9.92 -15.55 1.73
C SER A 93 8.97 -16.74 1.70
N PHE A 94 7.74 -16.43 1.29
CA PHE A 94 6.81 -17.37 0.70
C PHE A 94 6.76 -17.14 -0.82
N TRP A 95 6.68 -18.22 -1.60
CA TRP A 95 6.42 -18.22 -3.04
C TRP A 95 5.42 -19.31 -3.41
N GLN A 96 4.34 -18.96 -4.11
CA GLN A 96 3.33 -19.93 -4.54
C GLN A 96 3.96 -21.01 -5.43
N GLY A 97 3.75 -22.28 -5.08
CA GLY A 97 4.34 -23.42 -5.79
C GLY A 97 5.84 -23.62 -5.55
N GLY A 98 6.42 -22.87 -4.61
CA GLY A 98 7.83 -22.93 -4.24
C GLY A 98 8.02 -23.26 -2.76
N VAL A 99 8.14 -22.22 -1.93
CA VAL A 99 8.50 -22.34 -0.51
C VAL A 99 7.47 -21.67 0.39
N GLY A 100 7.27 -22.28 1.56
CA GLY A 100 6.27 -21.82 2.52
C GLY A 100 4.84 -21.98 2.02
N ASP A 101 3.90 -21.49 2.82
CA ASP A 101 2.48 -21.48 2.50
C ASP A 101 1.89 -20.11 2.84
N ALA A 102 0.85 -19.68 2.14
CA ALA A 102 0.15 -18.45 2.48
C ALA A 102 -1.31 -18.47 2.02
N GLN A 103 -2.15 -17.79 2.79
CA GLN A 103 -3.51 -17.44 2.45
C GLN A 103 -3.74 -15.94 2.61
N ALA A 104 -4.72 -15.41 1.90
CA ALA A 104 -5.13 -14.02 2.05
C ALA A 104 -6.65 -13.89 2.08
N ASP A 105 -7.11 -13.03 2.98
CA ASP A 105 -8.49 -12.56 3.05
C ASP A 105 -8.52 -11.05 2.82
N VAL A 106 -9.59 -10.57 2.17
CA VAL A 106 -9.81 -9.14 1.90
C VAL A 106 -11.19 -8.73 2.36
N THR A 107 -11.28 -7.70 3.19
CA THR A 107 -12.54 -7.10 3.65
C THR A 107 -12.43 -5.59 3.56
N ASN A 108 -13.23 -4.94 2.71
CA ASN A 108 -13.23 -3.47 2.54
C ASN A 108 -11.81 -2.90 2.35
N ASP A 109 -11.06 -3.48 1.40
CA ASP A 109 -9.65 -3.15 1.12
C ASP A 109 -8.63 -3.40 2.26
N ALA A 110 -9.08 -3.99 3.38
CA ALA A 110 -8.20 -4.54 4.40
C ALA A 110 -7.74 -5.95 4.02
N TYR A 111 -6.45 -6.09 3.75
CA TYR A 111 -5.79 -7.36 3.45
C TYR A 111 -5.28 -7.98 4.75
N THR A 112 -5.63 -9.24 4.99
CA THR A 112 -4.99 -10.10 6.00
C THR A 112 -4.28 -11.22 5.27
N ILE A 113 -2.95 -11.24 5.32
CA ILE A 113 -2.11 -12.26 4.67
C ILE A 113 -1.36 -13.01 5.76
N SER A 114 -1.52 -14.32 5.82
CA SER A 114 -0.89 -15.16 6.86
C SER A 114 -0.37 -16.46 6.28
N GLY A 115 0.68 -17.00 6.88
CA GLY A 115 1.31 -18.21 6.40
C GLY A 115 2.65 -18.47 7.05
N SER A 116 3.50 -19.20 6.34
CA SER A 116 4.86 -19.52 6.73
C SER A 116 5.85 -19.04 5.67
N ALA A 117 6.98 -18.50 6.11
CA ALA A 117 8.06 -18.04 5.23
C ALA A 117 9.34 -18.79 5.57
N TYR A 118 10.05 -19.24 4.53
CA TYR A 118 11.36 -19.88 4.68
C TYR A 118 12.46 -18.83 4.57
N GLY A 119 13.45 -18.87 5.45
CA GLY A 119 14.46 -17.81 5.53
C GLY A 119 15.56 -18.08 6.54
N ILE A 120 16.12 -16.99 7.06
CA ILE A 120 17.20 -16.97 8.05
C ILE A 120 16.91 -15.92 9.12
N ASN A 121 17.55 -16.09 10.28
CA ASN A 121 17.62 -15.06 11.31
C ASN A 121 19.01 -14.42 11.31
N SER A 122 19.08 -13.10 11.42
CA SER A 122 20.33 -12.32 11.49
C SER A 122 21.25 -12.74 12.63
N SER A 123 20.72 -13.30 13.72
CA SER A 123 21.49 -13.86 14.84
C SER A 123 22.16 -15.21 14.54
N SER A 124 21.75 -15.89 13.47
CA SER A 124 22.30 -17.19 13.03
C SER A 124 22.14 -17.32 11.50
N PRO A 125 22.85 -16.51 10.70
CA PRO A 125 22.61 -16.38 9.27
C PRO A 125 23.02 -17.62 8.45
N ASP A 126 23.78 -18.53 9.06
CA ASP A 126 24.20 -19.82 8.50
C ASP A 126 23.12 -20.90 8.61
N LYS A 127 22.03 -20.64 9.34
CA LYS A 127 20.95 -21.61 9.58
C LYS A 127 19.64 -21.13 8.97
N THR A 128 19.07 -22.01 8.15
CA THR A 128 17.72 -21.81 7.62
C THR A 128 16.67 -22.11 8.67
N VAL A 129 15.63 -21.30 8.71
CA VAL A 129 14.48 -21.43 9.60
C VAL A 129 13.19 -21.18 8.84
N THR A 130 12.08 -21.71 9.34
CA THR A 130 10.73 -21.35 8.90
C THR A 130 10.10 -20.51 10.00
N ALA A 131 9.50 -19.39 9.63
CA ALA A 131 8.78 -18.52 10.56
C ALA A 131 7.36 -18.27 10.07
N ASP A 132 6.41 -18.35 10.99
CA ASP A 132 5.04 -17.95 10.70
C ASP A 132 4.95 -16.43 10.58
N PHE A 133 4.10 -15.96 9.69
CA PHE A 133 3.85 -14.53 9.52
C PHE A 133 2.36 -14.22 9.46
N ARG A 134 2.02 -13.01 9.90
CA ARG A 134 0.71 -12.40 9.67
C ARG A 134 0.87 -10.91 9.40
N ILE A 135 0.29 -10.45 8.30
CA ILE A 135 0.33 -9.07 7.84
C ILE A 135 -1.11 -8.58 7.74
N THR A 136 -1.42 -7.44 8.35
CA THR A 136 -2.68 -6.73 8.13
C THR A 136 -2.41 -5.32 7.62
N ALA A 137 -2.98 -4.98 6.47
CA ALA A 137 -2.72 -3.72 5.78
C ALA A 137 -3.98 -3.26 5.05
N GLU A 138 -4.27 -1.96 5.10
CA GLU A 138 -5.36 -1.35 4.35
C GLU A 138 -4.78 -0.62 3.13
N CYS A 139 -5.27 -1.01 1.97
CA CYS A 139 -5.18 -0.25 0.74
C CYS A 139 -6.57 0.33 0.43
#